data_AF-A0A559N7G2-F1
#
_entry.id   AF-A0A559N7G2-F1
#
_cell.length_a   1.000
_cell.length_b   1.000
_cell.length_c   1.000
_cell.angle_alpha   90.00
_cell.angle_beta   90.00
_cell.angle_gamma   90.00
#
_symmetry.space_group_name_H-M   'P 1'
#
loop_
_entity.id
_entity.type
_entity.pdbx_description
1 polymer ?
#
loop_
_entity_poly.entity_id
_entity_poly.type
_entity_poly.pdbx_seq_one_letter_code
_entity_poly.pdbx_strand_id
1 'polypeptide(L)'
;MKIKGLRWWVVGLVALAAVVNYIDRQAFGALWPDIAQDLFPEMDKDGHKVIFGTISTVFIISYASGQALFGKIFDWIGTRMGFAISIGVWSIATMFHAFAQGMLSFSIFRSILGVAEAGNWPGAAKANAEWFPTKERALAQGVFNSGAAIGGIVAYPVIGLLSTFLDWKLIFIVVGALGLLWLLPWLYIVKSAPKTHPWLSEDERKYILSGQKNQDIDEDGNYDDGYVPDTGKLLKHKESWGVIIASAALDPIWWLFIVWIPIYLSEVFGMNVKEIAFSAWVPYVGAMIGAWYGGLLAQKKLNFGWTVDKTRKYVITLGCIVMIPCFILLKYPGAPQVLGVFGVEESAALTMADPQVKKIMDNDAFKDLKADKHFIEEIAGNSTDEIKSNPRFKKAYQSAVWKTPKAEATKEERLLPKYGPPSDSGIAALASLSKINNARNTAALIAVVIMAILLFGFQIAIGNIQTLPSDLFSGKIVGTLSGFAGMAAKLCAAGLTLLVTFITAGGNYIPAFIIGGALAIIALLAVWILCPKIEPLKPKNN
;
A
#
# COMPACT_ATOMS: atom_id res chain seq x y z
N MET A 1 -32.41 -6.58 25.98
CA MET A 1 -31.14 -7.33 25.97
C MET A 1 -29.99 -6.37 26.25
N LYS A 2 -29.10 -6.68 27.20
CA LYS A 2 -27.86 -5.92 27.45
C LYS A 2 -26.69 -6.83 27.09
N ILE A 3 -25.73 -6.31 26.32
CA ILE A 3 -24.57 -7.07 25.83
C ILE A 3 -23.35 -6.65 26.65
N LYS A 4 -22.62 -7.62 27.21
CA LYS A 4 -21.37 -7.34 27.92
C LYS A 4 -20.25 -7.03 26.94
N GLY A 5 -19.49 -5.96 27.20
CA GLY A 5 -18.31 -5.60 26.42
C GLY A 5 -18.65 -5.07 25.03
N LEU A 6 -19.82 -4.44 24.86
CA LEU A 6 -20.34 -4.00 23.56
C LEU A 6 -19.38 -3.05 22.83
N ARG A 7 -18.60 -2.25 23.55
CA ARG A 7 -17.56 -1.39 22.96
C ARG A 7 -16.50 -2.18 22.16
N TRP A 8 -16.18 -3.41 22.59
CA TRP A 8 -15.24 -4.28 21.88
C TRP A 8 -15.84 -4.89 20.62
N TRP A 9 -17.15 -5.11 20.60
CA TRP A 9 -17.86 -5.50 19.37
C TRP A 9 -17.83 -4.37 18.35
N VAL A 10 -18.05 -3.13 18.79
CA VAL A 10 -18.02 -1.94 17.92
C VAL A 10 -16.63 -1.78 17.31
N VAL A 11 -15.55 -1.78 18.10
CA VAL A 11 -14.19 -1.65 17.55
C VAL A 11 -13.80 -2.86 16.69
N GLY A 12 -14.29 -4.06 17.02
CA GLY A 12 -14.12 -5.25 16.19
C GLY A 12 -14.75 -5.10 14.80
N LEU A 13 -15.95 -4.51 14.72
CA LEU A 13 -16.58 -4.17 13.43
C LEU A 13 -15.78 -3.11 12.68
N VAL A 14 -15.31 -2.05 13.35
CA VAL A 14 -14.46 -1.03 12.74
C VAL A 14 -13.16 -1.65 12.19
N ALA A 15 -12.52 -2.56 12.94
CA ALA A 15 -11.36 -3.31 12.46
C ALA A 15 -11.69 -4.20 11.26
N LEU A 16 -12.85 -4.86 11.26
CA LEU A 16 -13.33 -5.64 10.12
C LEU A 16 -13.60 -4.77 8.89
N ALA A 17 -14.13 -3.55 9.05
CA ALA A 17 -14.22 -2.59 7.95
C ALA A 17 -12.83 -2.25 7.38
N ALA A 18 -11.81 -2.14 8.24
CA ALA A 18 -10.43 -1.95 7.80
C ALA A 18 -9.89 -3.15 7.01
N VAL A 19 -10.29 -4.38 7.35
CA VAL A 19 -9.94 -5.58 6.55
C VAL A 19 -10.53 -5.48 5.15
N VAL A 20 -11.85 -5.26 5.05
CA VAL A 20 -12.55 -5.12 3.76
C VAL A 20 -11.93 -3.97 2.94
N ASN A 21 -11.65 -2.86 3.60
CA ASN A 21 -11.01 -1.68 3.01
C ASN A 21 -9.69 -2.00 2.30
N TYR A 22 -8.86 -2.82 2.92
CA TYR A 22 -7.60 -3.21 2.32
C TYR A 22 -7.78 -4.24 1.20
N ILE A 23 -8.77 -5.12 1.27
CA ILE A 23 -9.10 -6.02 0.16
C ILE A 23 -9.45 -5.20 -1.09
N ASP A 24 -10.37 -4.23 -0.95
CA ASP A 24 -10.73 -3.30 -2.03
C ASP A 24 -9.53 -2.54 -2.59
N ARG A 25 -8.69 -2.00 -1.70
CA ARG A 25 -7.53 -1.20 -2.11
C ARG A 25 -6.54 -1.99 -2.96
N GLN A 26 -6.35 -3.27 -2.65
CA GLN A 26 -5.42 -4.14 -3.39
C GLN A 26 -6.03 -4.79 -4.63
N ALA A 27 -7.36 -4.88 -4.73
CA ALA A 27 -8.04 -5.48 -5.87
C ALA A 27 -7.59 -4.87 -7.21
N PHE A 28 -7.51 -3.53 -7.28
CA PHE A 28 -7.10 -2.85 -8.51
C PHE A 28 -5.67 -3.21 -8.94
N GLY A 29 -4.70 -3.19 -8.03
CA GLY A 29 -3.31 -3.52 -8.34
C GLY A 29 -3.12 -5.00 -8.68
N ALA A 30 -3.78 -5.89 -7.94
CA ALA A 30 -3.70 -7.34 -8.16
C ALA A 30 -4.32 -7.77 -9.50
N LEU A 31 -5.43 -7.16 -9.90
CA LEU A 31 -6.16 -7.48 -11.13
C LEU A 31 -5.69 -6.66 -12.34
N TRP A 32 -4.80 -5.69 -12.15
CA TRP A 32 -4.33 -4.81 -13.23
C TRP A 32 -3.83 -5.57 -14.48
N PRO A 33 -3.03 -6.65 -14.37
CA PRO A 33 -2.56 -7.38 -15.55
C PRO A 33 -3.69 -7.87 -16.46
N ASP A 34 -4.83 -8.26 -15.89
CA ASP A 34 -6.00 -8.74 -16.63
C ASP A 34 -6.85 -7.57 -17.14
N ILE A 35 -7.06 -6.54 -16.32
CA ILE A 35 -7.77 -5.30 -16.72
C ILE A 35 -7.09 -4.63 -17.91
N ALA A 36 -5.75 -4.56 -17.88
CA ALA A 36 -4.97 -3.94 -18.93
C ALA A 36 -5.07 -4.68 -20.26
N GLN A 37 -5.06 -6.02 -20.21
CA GLN A 37 -5.24 -6.87 -21.39
C GLN A 37 -6.66 -6.77 -21.98
N ASP A 38 -7.69 -6.67 -21.14
CA ASP A 38 -9.09 -6.57 -21.57
C ASP A 38 -9.42 -5.19 -22.17
N LEU A 39 -9.03 -4.11 -21.47
CA LEU A 39 -9.46 -2.75 -21.85
C LEU A 39 -8.47 -1.96 -22.70
N PHE A 40 -7.19 -2.33 -22.69
CA PHE A 40 -6.15 -1.61 -23.42
C PHE A 40 -5.25 -2.56 -24.24
N PRO A 41 -5.80 -3.51 -25.01
CA PRO A 41 -5.02 -4.55 -25.69
C PRO A 41 -4.02 -4.01 -26.73
N GLU A 42 -4.25 -2.78 -27.21
CA GLU A 42 -3.42 -2.12 -28.22
C GLU A 42 -2.18 -1.44 -27.64
N MET A 43 -2.15 -1.22 -26.32
CA MET A 43 -1.06 -0.51 -25.66
C MET A 43 0.04 -1.47 -25.20
N ASP A 44 1.27 -0.97 -25.16
CA ASP A 44 2.40 -1.70 -24.59
C ASP A 44 2.44 -1.55 -23.06
N LYS A 45 3.39 -2.25 -22.41
CA LYS A 45 3.55 -2.26 -20.94
C LYS A 45 3.71 -0.84 -20.37
N ASP A 46 4.45 0.03 -21.04
CA ASP A 46 4.66 1.40 -20.58
C ASP A 46 3.36 2.23 -20.72
N GLY A 47 2.58 2.02 -21.78
CA GLY A 47 1.24 2.59 -21.93
C GLY A 47 0.27 2.13 -20.84
N HIS A 48 0.23 0.83 -20.53
CA HIS A 48 -0.55 0.28 -19.42
C HIS A 48 -0.12 0.91 -18.09
N LYS A 49 1.18 1.03 -17.86
CA LYS A 49 1.74 1.67 -16.66
C LYS A 49 1.25 3.11 -16.48
N VAL A 50 1.23 3.88 -17.57
CA VAL A 50 0.76 5.27 -17.56
C VAL A 50 -0.71 5.36 -17.13
N ILE A 51 -1.55 4.48 -17.66
CA ILE A 51 -2.96 4.42 -17.27
C ILE A 51 -3.10 4.02 -15.80
N PHE A 52 -2.42 2.95 -15.37
CA PHE A 52 -2.44 2.47 -14.00
C PHE A 52 -2.02 3.55 -12.99
N GLY A 53 -0.89 4.20 -13.25
CA GLY A 53 -0.33 5.25 -12.41
C GLY A 53 -1.23 6.49 -12.35
N THR A 54 -1.87 6.84 -13.46
CA THR A 54 -2.82 7.97 -13.50
C THR A 54 -4.08 7.65 -12.71
N ILE A 55 -4.70 6.48 -12.93
CA ILE A 55 -5.89 6.05 -12.18
C ILE A 55 -5.58 5.98 -10.66
N SER A 56 -4.41 5.47 -10.30
CA SER A 56 -3.95 5.40 -8.90
C SER A 56 -3.73 6.78 -8.30
N THR A 57 -3.14 7.70 -9.04
CA THR A 57 -2.96 9.10 -8.63
C THR A 57 -4.30 9.79 -8.39
N VAL A 58 -5.26 9.62 -9.32
CA VAL A 58 -6.62 10.17 -9.20
C VAL A 58 -7.32 9.66 -7.93
N PHE A 59 -7.18 8.36 -7.63
CA PHE A 59 -7.67 7.79 -6.38
C PHE A 59 -7.03 8.45 -5.15
N ILE A 60 -5.70 8.61 -5.11
CA ILE A 60 -5.00 9.18 -3.94
C ILE A 60 -5.40 10.65 -3.71
N ILE A 61 -5.51 11.44 -4.77
CA ILE A 61 -5.97 12.84 -4.68
C ILE A 61 -7.40 12.90 -4.15
N SER A 62 -8.30 12.09 -4.71
CA SER A 62 -9.69 11.99 -4.26
C SER A 62 -9.81 11.54 -2.81
N TYR A 63 -8.96 10.60 -2.40
CA TYR A 63 -8.86 10.14 -1.01
C TYR A 63 -8.39 11.25 -0.06
N ALA A 64 -7.38 12.03 -0.45
CA ALA A 64 -6.93 13.18 0.33
C ALA A 64 -8.06 14.20 0.53
N SER A 65 -8.82 14.51 -0.53
CA SER A 65 -10.01 15.37 -0.45
C SER A 65 -11.09 14.76 0.45
N GLY A 66 -11.33 13.45 0.34
CA GLY A 66 -12.27 12.70 1.17
C GLY A 66 -11.94 12.79 2.67
N GLN A 67 -10.66 12.77 3.05
CA GLN A 67 -10.27 12.85 4.47
C GLN A 67 -10.69 14.19 5.09
N ALA A 68 -10.60 15.29 4.34
CA ALA A 68 -11.06 16.61 4.79
C ALA A 68 -12.59 16.69 4.88
N LEU A 69 -13.31 16.01 3.98
CA LEU A 69 -14.77 16.00 3.94
C LEU A 69 -15.39 15.14 5.04
N PHE A 70 -14.89 13.91 5.20
CA PHE A 70 -15.51 12.94 6.10
C PHE A 70 -15.44 13.35 7.56
N GLY A 71 -14.40 14.07 8.00
CA GLY A 71 -14.38 14.64 9.35
C GLY A 71 -15.65 15.45 9.66
N LYS A 72 -16.06 16.34 8.75
CA LYS A 72 -17.28 17.15 8.90
C LYS A 72 -18.55 16.31 8.77
N ILE A 73 -18.59 15.35 7.84
CA ILE A 73 -19.73 14.45 7.67
C ILE A 73 -19.98 13.69 8.99
N PHE A 74 -18.94 13.11 9.57
CA PHE A 74 -19.05 12.41 10.85
C PHE A 74 -19.55 13.33 11.97
N ASP A 75 -19.22 14.61 11.96
CA ASP A 75 -19.74 15.60 12.92
C ASP A 75 -21.21 15.93 12.71
N TRP A 76 -21.69 15.98 11.47
CA TRP A 76 -23.07 16.34 11.15
C TRP A 76 -24.06 15.18 11.33
N ILE A 77 -23.70 13.99 10.87
CA ILE A 77 -24.61 12.84 10.83
C ILE A 77 -24.26 11.73 11.84
N GLY A 78 -23.17 11.92 12.58
CA GLY A 78 -22.70 10.98 13.62
C GLY A 78 -21.99 9.74 13.07
N THR A 79 -21.30 9.02 13.96
CA THR A 79 -20.46 7.86 13.65
C THR A 79 -21.20 6.73 12.96
N ARG A 80 -22.42 6.41 13.41
CA ARG A 80 -23.24 5.33 12.85
C ARG A 80 -23.51 5.53 11.36
N MET A 81 -24.04 6.71 10.99
CA MET A 81 -24.44 6.98 9.61
C MET A 81 -23.27 7.41 8.75
N GLY A 82 -22.25 8.06 9.32
CA GLY A 82 -21.00 8.33 8.63
C GLY A 82 -20.33 7.06 8.10
N PHE A 83 -20.21 6.01 8.93
CA PHE A 83 -19.68 4.73 8.47
C PHE A 83 -20.57 4.05 7.43
N ALA A 84 -21.89 4.07 7.63
CA ALA A 84 -22.81 3.42 6.70
C ALA A 84 -22.79 4.07 5.31
N ILE A 85 -22.72 5.40 5.23
CA ILE A 85 -22.59 6.12 3.96
C ILE A 85 -21.21 5.92 3.35
N SER A 86 -20.14 6.04 4.14
CA SER A 86 -18.77 5.79 3.68
C SER A 86 -18.64 4.42 3.04
N ILE A 87 -18.99 3.36 3.77
CA ILE A 87 -18.83 1.97 3.31
C ILE A 87 -19.84 1.62 2.23
N GLY A 88 -21.08 2.12 2.31
CA GLY A 88 -22.08 1.90 1.28
C GLY A 88 -21.68 2.51 -0.07
N VAL A 89 -21.24 3.77 -0.08
CA VAL A 89 -20.81 4.45 -1.30
C VAL A 89 -19.52 3.84 -1.85
N TRP A 90 -18.54 3.53 -0.99
CA TRP A 90 -17.34 2.82 -1.41
C TRP A 90 -17.71 1.47 -2.03
N SER A 91 -18.51 0.64 -1.36
CA SER A 91 -18.86 -0.70 -1.84
C SER A 91 -19.54 -0.66 -3.22
N ILE A 92 -20.46 0.29 -3.42
CA ILE A 92 -21.11 0.52 -4.71
C ILE A 92 -20.11 0.99 -5.75
N ALA A 93 -19.22 1.93 -5.40
CA ALA A 93 -18.15 2.38 -6.29
C ALA A 93 -17.22 1.24 -6.69
N THR A 94 -16.84 0.34 -5.77
CA THR A 94 -16.08 -0.88 -6.08
C THR A 94 -16.80 -1.71 -7.13
N MET A 95 -18.09 -2.00 -6.94
CA MET A 95 -18.87 -2.77 -7.93
C MET A 95 -18.95 -2.08 -9.28
N PHE A 96 -18.98 -0.74 -9.32
CA PHE A 96 -18.98 0.01 -10.58
C PHE A 96 -17.73 -0.20 -11.44
N HIS A 97 -16.60 -0.61 -10.86
CA HIS A 97 -15.40 -0.93 -11.63
C HIS A 97 -15.63 -2.08 -12.62
N ALA A 98 -16.55 -3.00 -12.33
CA ALA A 98 -16.93 -4.08 -13.25
C ALA A 98 -17.53 -3.58 -14.57
N PHE A 99 -18.08 -2.35 -14.58
CA PHE A 99 -18.69 -1.71 -15.75
C PHE A 99 -17.79 -0.68 -16.42
N ALA A 100 -16.55 -0.54 -15.97
CA ALA A 100 -15.64 0.41 -16.56
C ALA A 100 -15.20 -0.04 -17.97
N GLN A 101 -15.20 0.90 -18.91
CA GLN A 101 -14.95 0.67 -20.34
C GLN A 101 -13.62 1.27 -20.81
N GLY A 102 -12.91 1.96 -19.93
CA GLY A 102 -11.66 2.63 -20.25
C GLY A 102 -11.22 3.57 -19.13
N MET A 103 -10.12 4.27 -19.37
CA MET A 103 -9.40 5.04 -18.35
C MET A 103 -10.27 6.08 -17.65
N LEU A 104 -11.11 6.83 -18.37
CA LEU A 104 -11.97 7.86 -17.79
C LEU A 104 -13.00 7.25 -16.84
N SER A 105 -13.77 6.26 -17.28
CA SER A 105 -14.77 5.58 -16.43
C SER A 105 -14.15 4.95 -15.18
N PHE A 106 -13.00 4.28 -15.34
CA PHE A 106 -12.23 3.74 -14.22
C PHE A 106 -11.78 4.83 -13.25
N SER A 107 -11.28 5.95 -13.77
CA SER A 107 -10.83 7.08 -12.95
C SER A 107 -11.99 7.70 -12.17
N ILE A 108 -13.18 7.81 -12.78
CA ILE A 108 -14.39 8.29 -12.09
C ILE A 108 -14.76 7.36 -10.93
N PHE A 109 -14.85 6.04 -11.18
CA PHE A 109 -15.20 5.08 -10.12
C PHE A 109 -14.14 5.04 -9.02
N ARG A 110 -12.85 5.16 -9.38
CA ARG A 110 -11.74 5.27 -8.42
C ARG A 110 -11.79 6.58 -7.63
N SER A 111 -12.21 7.69 -8.22
CA SER A 111 -12.41 8.94 -7.49
C SER A 111 -13.53 8.82 -6.46
N ILE A 112 -14.69 8.29 -6.85
CA ILE A 112 -15.83 8.09 -5.94
C ILE A 112 -15.43 7.18 -4.78
N LEU A 113 -14.77 6.07 -5.12
CA LEU A 113 -14.21 5.15 -4.14
C LEU A 113 -13.24 5.88 -3.21
N GLY A 114 -12.25 6.61 -3.73
CA GLY A 114 -11.27 7.34 -2.93
C GLY A 114 -11.90 8.32 -1.94
N VAL A 115 -12.86 9.13 -2.39
CA VAL A 115 -13.59 10.06 -1.51
C VAL A 115 -14.28 9.30 -0.39
N ALA A 116 -15.05 8.25 -0.71
CA ALA A 116 -15.84 7.49 0.25
C ALA A 116 -14.97 6.70 1.25
N GLU A 117 -13.91 6.08 0.75
CA GLU A 117 -12.97 5.22 1.49
C GLU A 117 -12.19 6.00 2.55
N ALA A 118 -11.97 7.30 2.32
CA ALA A 118 -11.29 8.18 3.24
C ALA A 118 -12.00 8.30 4.61
N GLY A 119 -13.29 7.99 4.69
CA GLY A 119 -14.07 8.01 5.93
C GLY A 119 -13.65 6.97 6.97
N ASN A 120 -12.96 5.89 6.57
CA ASN A 120 -12.61 4.79 7.46
C ASN A 120 -11.73 5.25 8.65
N TRP A 121 -10.69 6.06 8.39
CA TRP A 121 -9.75 6.50 9.43
C TRP A 121 -10.34 7.56 10.38
N PRO A 122 -10.96 8.66 9.91
CA PRO A 122 -11.66 9.61 10.78
C PRO A 122 -12.79 8.94 11.56
N GLY A 123 -13.53 8.03 10.92
CA GLY A 123 -14.58 7.24 11.55
C GLY A 123 -14.06 6.38 12.69
N ALA A 124 -12.94 5.68 12.49
CA ALA A 124 -12.33 4.85 13.53
C ALA A 124 -11.84 5.70 14.72
N ALA A 125 -11.17 6.82 14.45
CA ALA A 125 -10.74 7.75 15.49
C ALA A 125 -11.93 8.28 16.31
N LYS A 126 -13.04 8.64 15.63
CA LYS A 126 -14.26 9.11 16.29
C LYS A 126 -14.96 8.01 17.08
N ALA A 127 -15.07 6.80 16.52
CA ALA A 127 -15.62 5.64 17.21
C ALA A 127 -14.82 5.31 18.49
N ASN A 128 -13.49 5.34 18.41
CA ASN A 128 -12.61 5.14 19.57
C ASN A 128 -12.83 6.24 20.62
N ALA A 129 -12.96 7.49 20.20
CA ALA A 129 -13.23 8.61 21.09
C ALA A 129 -14.59 8.46 21.82
N GLU A 130 -15.63 8.03 21.11
CA GLU A 130 -16.99 7.87 21.62
C GLU A 130 -17.18 6.63 22.50
N TRP A 131 -16.55 5.51 22.17
CA TRP A 131 -16.80 4.20 22.79
C TRP A 131 -15.81 3.79 23.87
N PHE A 132 -14.69 4.49 24.03
CA PHE A 132 -13.64 4.13 24.99
C PHE A 132 -13.22 5.28 25.90
N PRO A 133 -12.90 4.98 27.18
CA PRO A 133 -12.14 5.86 28.07
C PRO A 133 -10.80 6.27 27.46
N THR A 134 -10.29 7.45 27.81
CA THR A 134 -9.01 7.99 27.29
C THR A 134 -7.85 7.00 27.45
N LYS A 135 -7.76 6.31 28.59
CA LYS A 135 -6.73 5.31 28.88
C LYS A 135 -6.79 4.04 28.00
N GLU A 136 -7.93 3.73 27.38
CA GLU A 136 -8.12 2.54 26.54
C GLU A 136 -8.17 2.86 25.03
N ARG A 137 -8.24 4.14 24.64
CA ARG A 137 -8.32 4.56 23.23
C ARG A 137 -7.13 4.08 22.41
N ALA A 138 -5.93 4.05 22.99
CA ALA A 138 -4.74 3.55 22.31
C ALA A 138 -4.86 2.05 21.96
N LEU A 139 -5.43 1.24 22.87
CA LEU A 139 -5.68 -0.17 22.63
C LEU A 139 -6.76 -0.37 21.56
N ALA A 140 -7.85 0.39 21.62
CA ALA A 140 -8.90 0.37 20.59
C ALA A 140 -8.35 0.74 19.19
N GLN A 141 -7.50 1.78 19.12
CA GLN A 141 -6.80 2.15 17.89
C GLN A 141 -5.87 1.03 17.39
N GLY A 142 -5.19 0.33 18.30
CA GLY A 142 -4.37 -0.83 17.97
C GLY A 142 -5.15 -1.99 17.34
N VAL A 143 -6.36 -2.27 17.83
CA VAL A 143 -7.26 -3.28 17.25
C VAL A 143 -7.66 -2.90 15.82
N PHE A 144 -8.04 -1.64 15.60
CA PHE A 144 -8.35 -1.14 14.26
C PHE A 144 -7.16 -1.21 13.30
N ASN A 145 -5.98 -0.76 13.72
CA ASN A 145 -4.76 -0.82 12.93
C ASN A 145 -4.38 -2.28 12.59
N SER A 146 -4.65 -3.22 13.49
CA SER A 146 -4.45 -4.65 13.22
C SER A 146 -5.38 -5.16 12.12
N GLY A 147 -6.61 -4.66 12.05
CA GLY A 147 -7.54 -4.94 10.95
C GLY A 147 -6.98 -4.52 9.58
N ALA A 148 -6.40 -3.31 9.49
CA ALA A 148 -5.74 -2.85 8.27
C ALA A 148 -4.56 -3.75 7.86
N ALA A 149 -3.73 -4.17 8.81
CA ALA A 149 -2.61 -5.07 8.55
C ALA A 149 -3.07 -6.46 8.09
N ILE A 150 -4.05 -7.05 8.78
CA ILE A 150 -4.67 -8.32 8.40
C ILE A 150 -5.28 -8.21 7.00
N GLY A 151 -6.00 -7.13 6.72
CA GLY A 151 -6.56 -6.83 5.41
C GLY A 151 -5.51 -6.88 4.30
N GLY A 152 -4.38 -6.19 4.47
CA GLY A 152 -3.29 -6.22 3.50
C GLY A 152 -2.69 -7.63 3.29
N ILE A 153 -2.63 -8.43 4.35
CA ILE A 153 -2.15 -9.81 4.31
C ILE A 153 -3.12 -10.74 3.58
N VAL A 154 -4.42 -10.64 3.85
CA VAL A 154 -5.42 -11.56 3.27
C VAL A 154 -5.88 -11.15 1.88
N ALA A 155 -5.77 -9.86 1.52
CA ALA A 155 -6.26 -9.31 0.26
C ALA A 155 -5.75 -10.09 -0.95
N TYR A 156 -4.43 -10.21 -1.09
CA TYR A 156 -3.81 -10.86 -2.23
C TYR A 156 -4.19 -12.36 -2.34
N PRO A 157 -4.09 -13.19 -1.29
CA PRO A 157 -4.57 -14.57 -1.33
C PRO A 157 -6.05 -14.71 -1.70
N VAL A 158 -6.92 -13.86 -1.15
CA VAL A 158 -8.36 -13.88 -1.45
C VAL A 158 -8.61 -13.54 -2.92
N ILE A 159 -8.02 -12.46 -3.43
CA ILE A 159 -8.16 -12.05 -4.83
C ILE A 159 -7.59 -13.12 -5.77
N GLY A 160 -6.42 -13.66 -5.44
CA GLY A 160 -5.80 -14.74 -6.21
C GLY A 160 -6.66 -16.00 -6.27
N LEU A 161 -7.25 -16.41 -5.14
CA LEU A 161 -8.17 -17.55 -5.12
C LEU A 161 -9.40 -17.28 -5.98
N LEU A 162 -10.01 -16.10 -5.87
CA LEU A 162 -11.17 -15.73 -6.68
C LEU A 162 -10.83 -15.70 -8.17
N SER A 163 -9.63 -15.24 -8.55
CA SER A 163 -9.16 -15.20 -9.95
C SER A 163 -9.01 -16.57 -10.61
N THR A 164 -9.04 -17.66 -9.83
CA THR A 164 -9.03 -19.02 -10.41
C THR A 164 -10.40 -19.47 -10.92
N PHE A 165 -11.47 -18.81 -10.50
CA PHE A 165 -12.85 -19.18 -10.82
C PHE A 165 -13.66 -18.05 -11.46
N LEU A 166 -13.25 -16.79 -11.26
CA LEU A 166 -13.97 -15.58 -11.65
C LEU A 166 -13.10 -14.69 -12.52
N ASP A 167 -13.75 -13.94 -13.41
CA ASP A 167 -13.10 -12.85 -14.14
C ASP A 167 -12.94 -11.60 -13.25
N TRP A 168 -12.10 -10.66 -13.68
CA TRP A 168 -11.79 -9.46 -12.89
C TRP A 168 -13.04 -8.61 -12.59
N LYS A 169 -14.03 -8.61 -13.48
CA LYS A 169 -15.30 -7.89 -13.31
C LYS A 169 -16.12 -8.47 -12.16
N LEU A 170 -16.33 -9.79 -12.14
CA LEU A 170 -17.05 -10.44 -11.04
C LEU A 170 -16.31 -10.33 -9.71
N ILE A 171 -14.98 -10.28 -9.70
CA ILE A 171 -14.21 -10.06 -8.47
C ILE A 171 -14.53 -8.70 -7.84
N PHE A 172 -14.61 -7.62 -8.63
CA PHE A 172 -15.05 -6.31 -8.11
C PHE A 172 -16.49 -6.35 -7.57
N ILE A 173 -17.38 -7.11 -8.21
CA ILE A 173 -18.75 -7.31 -7.71
C ILE A 173 -18.73 -8.01 -6.34
N VAL A 174 -17.99 -9.11 -6.21
CA VAL A 174 -17.88 -9.87 -4.96
C VAL A 174 -17.26 -9.04 -3.84
N VAL A 175 -16.16 -8.34 -4.13
CA VAL A 175 -15.47 -7.50 -3.15
C VAL A 175 -16.38 -6.36 -2.68
N GLY A 176 -17.07 -5.67 -3.59
CA GLY A 176 -18.04 -4.64 -3.20
C GLY A 176 -19.24 -5.22 -2.43
N ALA A 177 -19.72 -6.42 -2.78
CA ALA A 177 -20.76 -7.09 -2.03
C ALA A 177 -20.34 -7.42 -0.59
N LEU A 178 -19.07 -7.79 -0.34
CA LEU A 178 -18.55 -8.00 1.01
C LEU A 178 -18.66 -6.73 1.87
N GLY A 179 -18.38 -5.56 1.30
CA GLY A 179 -18.56 -4.28 1.98
C GLY A 179 -20.02 -3.96 2.30
N LEU A 180 -20.95 -4.25 1.38
CA LEU A 180 -22.39 -4.12 1.67
C LEU A 180 -22.87 -5.11 2.74
N LEU A 181 -22.37 -6.34 2.72
CA LEU A 181 -22.68 -7.34 3.75
C LEU A 181 -22.22 -6.89 5.14
N TRP A 182 -21.10 -6.18 5.23
CA TRP A 182 -20.62 -5.60 6.49
C TRP A 182 -21.58 -4.55 7.08
N LEU A 183 -22.36 -3.85 6.25
CA LEU A 183 -23.35 -2.88 6.74
C LEU A 183 -24.45 -3.53 7.60
N LEU A 184 -24.77 -4.80 7.36
CA LEU A 184 -25.80 -5.53 8.11
C LEU A 184 -25.50 -5.60 9.61
N PRO A 185 -24.36 -6.19 10.06
CA PRO A 185 -24.02 -6.20 11.48
C PRO A 185 -23.76 -4.79 12.03
N TRP A 186 -23.20 -3.85 11.24
CA TRP A 186 -22.98 -2.48 11.70
C TRP A 186 -24.27 -1.76 12.07
N LEU A 187 -25.24 -1.72 11.14
CA LEU A 187 -26.51 -1.03 11.36
C LEU A 187 -27.37 -1.71 12.42
N TYR A 188 -27.21 -3.02 12.60
CA TYR A 188 -27.91 -3.81 13.61
C TYR A 188 -27.33 -3.64 15.03
N ILE A 189 -26.00 -3.70 15.17
CA ILE A 189 -25.30 -3.65 16.47
C ILE A 189 -25.13 -2.20 16.95
N VAL A 190 -24.70 -1.29 16.07
CA VAL A 190 -24.41 0.10 16.42
C VAL A 190 -25.66 0.93 16.23
N LYS A 191 -26.53 0.97 17.24
CA LYS A 191 -27.85 1.65 17.15
C LYS A 191 -27.79 3.15 17.44
N SER A 192 -26.92 3.57 18.34
CA SER A 192 -26.71 4.98 18.72
C SER A 192 -25.37 5.15 19.45
N ALA A 193 -25.05 6.37 19.90
CA ALA A 193 -23.87 6.61 20.72
C ALA A 193 -24.01 5.93 22.11
N PRO A 194 -22.89 5.64 22.82
CA PRO A 194 -22.91 4.95 24.12
C PRO A 194 -23.85 5.56 25.15
N LYS A 195 -23.97 6.90 25.15
CA LYS A 195 -24.87 7.65 26.04
C LYS A 195 -26.32 7.17 25.98
N THR A 196 -26.82 6.83 24.79
CA THR A 196 -28.22 6.45 24.56
C THR A 196 -28.38 5.00 24.09
N HIS A 197 -27.29 4.23 24.03
CA HIS A 197 -27.32 2.90 23.43
C HIS A 197 -28.19 1.93 24.24
N PRO A 198 -29.22 1.29 23.63
CA PRO A 198 -30.19 0.48 24.37
C PRO A 198 -29.58 -0.81 24.91
N TRP A 199 -28.62 -1.40 24.19
CA TRP A 199 -27.96 -2.67 24.57
C TRP A 199 -26.72 -2.50 25.44
N LEU A 200 -26.29 -1.27 25.74
CA LEU A 200 -25.15 -1.01 26.60
C LEU A 200 -25.59 -1.10 28.07
N SER A 201 -24.85 -1.85 28.90
CA SER A 201 -25.12 -1.93 30.34
C SER A 201 -24.87 -0.57 31.02
N GLU A 202 -25.57 -0.28 32.11
CA GLU A 202 -25.41 1.00 32.82
C GLU A 202 -23.99 1.14 33.42
N ASP A 203 -23.41 0.04 33.91
CA ASP A 203 -22.03 0.02 34.43
C ASP A 203 -21.01 0.37 33.35
N GLU A 204 -21.12 -0.27 32.17
CA GLU A 204 -20.22 0.00 31.04
C GLU A 204 -20.43 1.41 30.49
N ARG A 205 -21.69 1.90 30.44
CA ARG A 205 -21.98 3.29 30.07
C ARG A 205 -21.31 4.27 31.04
N LYS A 206 -21.47 4.05 32.34
CA LYS A 206 -20.85 4.90 33.37
C LYS A 206 -19.34 4.88 33.23
N TYR A 207 -18.74 3.70 33.05
CA TYR A 207 -17.30 3.54 32.86
C TYR A 207 -16.76 4.32 31.65
N ILE A 208 -17.45 4.23 30.50
CA ILE A 208 -17.07 4.96 29.28
C ILE A 208 -17.15 6.47 29.52
N LEU A 209 -18.31 6.95 29.98
CA LEU A 209 -18.56 8.40 30.12
C LEU A 209 -17.71 9.05 31.21
N SER A 210 -17.46 8.36 32.33
CA SER A 210 -16.58 8.89 33.38
C SER A 210 -15.12 8.89 32.94
N GLY A 211 -14.71 7.89 32.14
CA GLY A 211 -13.34 7.76 31.65
C GLY A 211 -12.99 8.64 30.44
N GLN A 212 -13.95 9.40 29.91
CA GLN A 212 -13.76 10.34 28.80
C GLN A 212 -13.43 11.77 29.24
N LYS A 213 -13.64 12.12 30.52
CA LYS A 213 -13.32 13.45 31.04
C LYS A 213 -11.78 13.60 31.13
N ASN A 214 -11.26 14.75 30.71
CA ASN A 214 -9.85 15.10 30.92
C ASN A 214 -9.56 15.17 32.42
N GLN A 215 -8.31 14.97 32.82
CA GLN A 215 -7.89 15.15 34.20
C GLN A 215 -7.65 16.64 34.44
N ASP A 216 -8.17 17.15 35.55
CA ASP A 216 -7.77 18.40 36.17
C ASP A 216 -6.55 18.04 37.02
N ILE A 217 -5.35 18.21 36.44
CA ILE A 217 -4.09 17.70 37.01
C ILE A 217 -3.59 18.65 38.11
N ASP A 218 -3.94 19.93 38.02
CA ASP A 218 -3.57 21.02 38.92
C ASP A 218 -4.67 21.40 39.93
N GLU A 219 -5.82 20.73 39.89
CA GLU A 219 -6.97 20.94 40.77
C GLU A 219 -7.51 22.39 40.72
N ASP A 220 -7.34 23.08 39.58
CA ASP A 220 -7.73 24.48 39.39
C ASP A 220 -9.22 24.65 39.01
N GLY A 221 -9.93 23.53 38.80
CA GLY A 221 -11.32 23.49 38.39
C GLY A 221 -11.53 23.62 36.88
N ASN A 222 -10.47 23.76 36.09
CA ASN A 222 -10.44 23.69 34.64
C ASN A 222 -9.77 22.39 34.17
N TYR A 223 -10.01 22.01 32.93
CA TYR A 223 -9.28 20.90 32.35
C TYR A 223 -7.93 21.40 31.82
N ASP A 224 -6.86 20.70 32.20
CA ASP A 224 -5.50 21.06 31.83
C ASP A 224 -5.27 20.74 30.34
N ASP A 225 -5.54 21.72 29.48
CA ASP A 225 -5.52 21.58 28.01
C ASP A 225 -4.11 21.73 27.41
N GLY A 226 -3.08 21.96 28.24
CA GLY A 226 -1.69 22.17 27.81
C GLY A 226 -1.52 23.36 26.84
N TYR A 227 -0.47 23.36 26.01
CA TYR A 227 -0.25 24.43 25.04
C TYR A 227 -1.10 24.23 23.77
N VAL A 228 -2.10 25.11 23.60
CA VAL A 228 -3.06 25.09 22.47
C VAL A 228 -2.98 26.40 21.66
N PRO A 229 -1.93 26.64 20.86
CA PRO A 229 -1.83 27.83 20.02
C PRO A 229 -2.88 27.86 18.89
N ASP A 230 -3.13 29.04 18.33
CA ASP A 230 -3.84 29.17 17.05
C ASP A 230 -3.01 28.60 15.89
N THR A 231 -3.66 28.33 14.75
CA THR A 231 -3.03 27.71 13.58
C THR A 231 -1.84 28.53 13.04
N GLY A 232 -1.88 29.86 13.14
CA GLY A 232 -0.78 30.72 12.69
C GLY A 232 0.45 30.55 13.59
N LYS A 233 0.26 30.55 14.90
CA LYS A 233 1.33 30.28 15.88
C LYS A 233 1.86 28.85 15.77
N LEU A 234 1.00 27.86 15.55
CA LEU A 234 1.39 26.47 15.31
C LEU A 234 2.45 26.37 14.19
N LEU A 235 2.21 27.02 13.05
CA LEU A 235 3.10 26.96 11.89
C LEU A 235 4.38 27.80 12.04
N LYS A 236 4.48 28.66 13.07
CA LYS A 236 5.71 29.36 13.44
C LYS A 236 6.69 28.49 14.24
N HIS A 237 6.22 27.36 14.77
CA HIS A 237 7.09 26.37 15.41
C HIS A 237 7.79 25.53 14.34
N LYS A 238 9.13 25.44 14.43
CA LYS A 238 9.92 24.60 13.50
C LYS A 238 9.60 23.12 13.69
N GLU A 239 9.22 22.72 14.90
CA GLU A 239 8.84 21.37 15.26
C GLU A 239 7.62 20.90 14.47
N SER A 240 6.65 21.81 14.21
CA SER A 240 5.50 21.54 13.34
C SER A 240 5.94 21.15 11.92
N TRP A 241 6.92 21.86 11.36
CA TRP A 241 7.50 21.53 10.05
C TRP A 241 8.30 20.22 10.08
N GLY A 242 8.96 19.90 11.19
CA GLY A 242 9.58 18.59 11.40
C GLY A 242 8.59 17.44 11.23
N VAL A 243 7.41 17.55 11.86
CA VAL A 243 6.34 16.56 11.74
C VAL A 243 5.77 16.50 10.32
N ILE A 244 5.46 17.67 9.73
CA ILE A 244 4.86 17.74 8.39
C ILE A 244 5.81 17.15 7.34
N ILE A 245 7.09 17.55 7.35
CA ILE A 245 8.09 17.07 6.38
C ILE A 245 8.39 15.59 6.59
N ALA A 246 8.52 15.13 7.84
CA ALA A 246 8.76 13.71 8.12
C ALA A 246 7.60 12.83 7.62
N SER A 247 6.36 13.27 7.82
CA SER A 247 5.17 12.58 7.32
C SER A 247 5.07 12.63 5.79
N ALA A 248 5.34 13.81 5.20
CA ALA A 248 5.38 14.02 3.76
C ALA A 248 6.44 13.19 3.05
N ALA A 249 7.53 12.85 3.73
CA ALA A 249 8.59 12.01 3.19
C ALA A 249 8.31 10.51 3.38
N LEU A 250 7.81 10.07 4.55
CA LEU A 250 7.58 8.64 4.79
C LEU A 250 6.31 8.08 4.16
N ASP A 251 5.15 8.74 4.26
CA ASP A 251 3.89 8.17 3.75
C ASP A 251 3.94 7.79 2.26
N PRO A 252 4.61 8.54 1.37
CA PRO A 252 4.80 8.12 -0.03
C PRO A 252 5.50 6.77 -0.19
N ILE A 253 6.37 6.35 0.74
CA ILE A 253 7.01 5.03 0.69
C ILE A 253 5.96 3.93 0.81
N TRP A 254 4.96 4.09 1.67
CA TRP A 254 3.86 3.13 1.78
C TRP A 254 3.08 3.00 0.47
N TRP A 255 2.76 4.13 -0.16
CA TRP A 255 2.03 4.15 -1.43
C TRP A 255 2.86 3.65 -2.60
N LEU A 256 4.18 3.87 -2.59
CA LEU A 256 5.09 3.27 -3.55
C LEU A 256 4.89 1.75 -3.56
N PHE A 257 4.89 1.11 -2.39
CA PHE A 257 4.71 -0.34 -2.32
C PHE A 257 3.26 -0.78 -2.56
N ILE A 258 2.25 -0.10 -1.99
CA ILE A 258 0.85 -0.45 -2.24
C ILE A 258 0.50 -0.42 -3.73
N VAL A 259 0.93 0.63 -4.43
CA VAL A 259 0.56 0.80 -5.84
C VAL A 259 1.45 -0.05 -6.73
N TRP A 260 2.75 -0.11 -6.48
CA TRP A 260 3.70 -0.63 -7.45
C TRP A 260 4.18 -2.05 -7.20
N ILE A 261 3.92 -2.68 -6.04
CA ILE A 261 4.34 -4.09 -5.79
C ILE A 261 3.86 -5.02 -6.92
N PRO A 262 2.56 -5.07 -7.28
CA PRO A 262 2.07 -6.02 -8.29
C PRO A 262 2.72 -5.78 -9.66
N ILE A 263 2.83 -4.51 -10.06
CA ILE A 263 3.41 -4.13 -11.36
C ILE A 263 4.91 -4.42 -11.39
N TYR A 264 5.63 -4.11 -10.32
CA TYR A 264 7.04 -4.44 -10.18
C TYR A 264 7.28 -5.94 -10.31
N LEU A 265 6.48 -6.76 -9.61
CA LEU A 265 6.61 -8.22 -9.67
C LEU A 265 6.27 -8.77 -11.07
N SER A 266 5.26 -8.20 -11.73
CA SER A 266 4.87 -8.58 -13.09
C SER A 266 5.91 -8.16 -14.14
N GLU A 267 6.38 -6.92 -14.10
CA GLU A 267 7.28 -6.37 -15.13
C GLU A 267 8.73 -6.84 -14.98
N VAL A 268 9.23 -6.97 -13.75
CA VAL A 268 10.63 -7.33 -13.49
C VAL A 268 10.82 -8.84 -13.47
N PHE A 269 9.86 -9.57 -12.89
CA PHE A 269 9.98 -11.02 -12.73
C PHE A 269 8.99 -11.82 -13.58
N GLY A 270 8.15 -11.17 -14.39
CA GLY A 270 7.21 -11.86 -15.27
C GLY A 270 6.09 -12.60 -14.54
N MET A 271 5.82 -12.23 -13.28
CA MET A 271 4.85 -12.95 -12.45
C MET A 271 3.42 -12.71 -12.95
N ASN A 272 2.64 -13.78 -13.00
CA ASN A 272 1.20 -13.72 -13.31
C ASN A 272 0.37 -13.34 -12.06
N VAL A 273 -0.93 -13.09 -12.24
CA VAL A 273 -1.85 -12.68 -11.16
C VAL A 273 -1.83 -13.66 -9.99
N LYS A 274 -1.79 -14.96 -10.26
CA LYS A 274 -1.75 -16.00 -9.22
C LYS A 274 -0.44 -15.96 -8.44
N GLU A 275 0.69 -15.86 -9.12
CA GLU A 275 2.01 -15.77 -8.49
C GLU A 275 2.15 -14.50 -7.64
N ILE A 276 1.68 -13.36 -8.16
CA ILE A 276 1.62 -12.08 -7.42
C ILE A 276 0.74 -12.25 -6.18
N ALA A 277 -0.43 -12.86 -6.31
CA ALA A 277 -1.35 -13.06 -5.20
C ALA A 277 -0.75 -13.89 -4.04
N PHE A 278 0.09 -14.89 -4.33
CA PHE A 278 0.73 -15.72 -3.32
C PHE A 278 2.02 -15.13 -2.73
N SER A 279 2.49 -13.98 -3.22
CA SER A 279 3.76 -13.37 -2.80
C SER A 279 3.60 -11.94 -2.28
N ALA A 280 2.73 -11.14 -2.88
CA ALA A 280 2.55 -9.72 -2.57
C ALA A 280 1.94 -9.44 -1.19
N TRP A 281 1.47 -10.46 -0.46
CA TRP A 281 1.03 -10.31 0.94
C TRP A 281 2.19 -10.28 1.94
N VAL A 282 3.34 -10.89 1.62
CA VAL A 282 4.49 -11.04 2.53
C VAL A 282 5.03 -9.68 2.99
N PRO A 283 5.13 -8.63 2.15
CA PRO A 283 5.55 -7.31 2.60
C PRO A 283 4.67 -6.73 3.71
N TYR A 284 3.35 -6.99 3.69
CA TYR A 284 2.41 -6.54 4.70
C TYR A 284 2.58 -7.26 6.04
N VAL A 285 3.10 -8.49 6.04
CA VAL A 285 3.51 -9.18 7.28
C VAL A 285 4.65 -8.42 7.95
N GLY A 286 5.66 -8.03 7.16
CA GLY A 286 6.75 -7.19 7.64
C GLY A 286 6.24 -5.89 8.24
N ALA A 287 5.30 -5.22 7.54
CA ALA A 287 4.63 -4.04 8.06
C ALA A 287 3.95 -4.30 9.43
N MET A 288 3.13 -5.34 9.54
CA MET A 288 2.42 -5.69 10.77
C MET A 288 3.38 -5.88 11.95
N ILE A 289 4.42 -6.70 11.75
CA ILE A 289 5.42 -6.98 12.78
C ILE A 289 6.17 -5.70 13.16
N GLY A 290 6.50 -4.84 12.18
CA GLY A 290 7.16 -3.56 12.42
C GLY A 290 6.35 -2.60 13.27
N ALA A 291 5.02 -2.55 13.05
CA ALA A 291 4.12 -1.71 13.84
C ALA A 291 4.09 -2.15 15.31
N TRP A 292 3.97 -3.47 15.55
CA TRP A 292 4.01 -4.02 16.92
C TRP A 292 5.37 -3.81 17.57
N TYR A 293 6.45 -4.12 16.86
CA TYR A 293 7.81 -3.99 17.37
C TYR A 293 8.13 -2.53 17.71
N GLY A 294 7.83 -1.57 16.83
CA GLY A 294 8.08 -0.15 17.05
C GLY A 294 7.32 0.41 18.26
N GLY A 295 6.06 0.01 18.43
CA GLY A 295 5.25 0.39 19.59
C GLY A 295 5.76 -0.19 20.90
N LEU A 296 6.02 -1.51 20.93
CA LEU A 296 6.54 -2.20 22.13
C LEU A 296 7.94 -1.72 22.50
N LEU A 297 8.79 -1.44 21.51
CA LEU A 297 10.13 -0.89 21.73
C LEU A 297 10.04 0.50 22.36
N ALA A 298 9.20 1.38 21.84
CA ALA A 298 8.99 2.71 22.43
C ALA A 298 8.47 2.61 23.87
N GLN A 299 7.46 1.78 24.11
CA GLN A 299 6.90 1.57 25.45
C GLN A 299 7.96 1.03 26.43
N LYS A 300 8.74 0.01 26.02
CA LYS A 300 9.80 -0.57 26.85
C LYS A 300 10.87 0.46 27.21
N LYS A 301 11.27 1.33 26.28
CA LYS A 301 12.27 2.38 26.54
C LYS A 301 11.75 3.45 27.49
N LEU A 302 10.49 3.88 27.33
CA LEU A 302 9.83 4.80 28.26
C LEU A 302 9.73 4.20 29.67
N ASN A 303 9.32 2.93 29.78
CA ASN A 303 9.26 2.23 31.07
C ASN A 303 10.65 2.03 31.72
N PHE A 304 11.71 2.02 30.92
CA PHE A 304 13.10 2.00 31.40
C PHE A 304 13.61 3.40 31.79
N GLY A 305 12.75 4.42 31.82
CA GLY A 305 13.08 5.79 32.22
C GLY A 305 13.73 6.64 31.12
N TRP A 306 13.70 6.22 29.86
CA TRP A 306 14.15 7.09 28.76
C TRP A 306 13.16 8.25 28.58
N THR A 307 13.68 9.43 28.26
CA THR A 307 12.84 10.57 27.86
C THR A 307 12.08 10.28 26.57
N VAL A 308 10.97 10.99 26.35
CA VAL A 308 10.19 10.92 25.11
C VAL A 308 11.09 11.23 23.91
N ASP A 309 11.85 12.33 23.96
CA ASP A 309 12.81 12.71 22.92
C ASP A 309 13.78 11.59 22.53
N LYS A 310 14.48 11.03 23.52
CA LYS A 310 15.46 9.97 23.28
C LYS A 310 14.79 8.73 22.70
N THR A 311 13.61 8.39 23.19
CA THR A 311 12.84 7.22 22.72
C THR A 311 12.39 7.41 21.28
N ARG A 312 11.70 8.52 20.96
CA ARG A 312 11.18 8.79 19.62
C ARG A 312 12.30 8.84 18.60
N LYS A 313 13.36 9.61 18.86
CA LYS A 313 14.51 9.70 17.95
C LYS A 313 15.17 8.35 17.74
N TYR A 314 15.38 7.56 18.80
CA TYR A 314 15.96 6.23 18.67
C TYR A 314 15.12 5.31 17.79
N VAL A 315 13.82 5.21 18.06
CA VAL A 315 12.93 4.29 17.33
C VAL A 315 12.76 4.73 15.87
N ILE A 316 12.57 6.02 15.61
CA ILE A 316 12.48 6.56 14.24
C ILE A 316 13.78 6.30 13.47
N THR A 317 14.93 6.56 14.10
CA THR A 317 16.25 6.32 13.49
C THR A 317 16.45 4.85 13.15
N LEU A 318 16.08 3.94 14.05
CA LEU A 318 16.14 2.50 13.81
C LEU A 318 15.31 2.10 12.58
N GLY A 319 14.08 2.59 12.48
CA GLY A 319 13.22 2.31 11.33
C GLY A 319 13.83 2.81 10.01
N CYS A 320 14.36 4.03 9.97
CA CYS A 320 15.01 4.58 8.78
C CYS A 320 16.30 3.82 8.41
N ILE A 321 17.12 3.44 9.39
CA ILE A 321 18.35 2.66 9.14
C ILE A 321 18.04 1.26 8.59
N VAL A 322 16.91 0.65 8.97
CA VAL A 322 16.47 -0.63 8.37
C VAL A 322 16.02 -0.44 6.92
N MET A 323 15.31 0.66 6.61
CA MET A 323 14.79 0.91 5.25
C MET A 323 15.90 1.18 4.21
N ILE A 324 16.90 2.00 4.55
CA ILE A 324 17.90 2.50 3.58
C ILE A 324 18.66 1.36 2.88
N PRO A 325 19.23 0.36 3.57
CA PRO A 325 19.87 -0.78 2.94
C PRO A 325 18.91 -1.59 2.06
N CYS A 326 17.64 -1.74 2.47
CA CYS A 326 16.65 -2.47 1.69
C CYS A 326 16.39 -1.80 0.33
N PHE A 327 16.31 -0.47 0.27
CA PHE A 327 16.22 0.26 -1.00
C PHE A 327 17.45 0.08 -1.90
N ILE A 328 18.64 -0.11 -1.32
CA ILE A 328 19.85 -0.41 -2.09
C ILE A 328 19.78 -1.84 -2.65
N LEU A 329 19.38 -2.81 -1.83
CA LEU A 329 19.28 -4.21 -2.21
C LEU A 329 18.22 -4.46 -3.29
N LEU A 330 17.08 -3.73 -3.26
CA LEU A 330 16.02 -3.83 -4.28
C LEU A 330 16.45 -3.41 -5.68
N LYS A 331 17.61 -2.74 -5.83
CA LYS A 331 18.17 -2.41 -7.15
C LYS A 331 18.68 -3.65 -7.89
N TYR A 332 19.12 -4.67 -7.15
CA TYR A 332 19.83 -5.83 -7.70
C TYR A 332 19.40 -7.19 -7.12
N PRO A 333 18.08 -7.49 -6.99
CA PRO A 333 17.63 -8.74 -6.40
C PRO A 333 18.03 -9.98 -7.22
N GLY A 334 18.28 -9.81 -8.52
CA GLY A 334 18.74 -10.86 -9.44
C GLY A 334 20.23 -10.87 -9.73
N ALA A 335 21.06 -10.15 -8.96
CA ALA A 335 22.51 -10.16 -9.17
C ALA A 335 23.09 -11.57 -8.96
N PRO A 336 24.03 -12.05 -9.82
CA PRO A 336 24.57 -13.41 -9.70
C PRO A 336 25.16 -13.72 -8.33
N GLN A 337 25.82 -12.75 -7.69
CA GLN A 337 26.38 -12.93 -6.35
C GLN A 337 25.30 -13.14 -5.30
N VAL A 338 24.17 -12.45 -5.43
CA VAL A 338 23.02 -12.59 -4.51
C VAL A 338 22.34 -13.94 -4.74
N LEU A 339 22.08 -14.29 -6.00
CA LEU A 339 21.43 -15.54 -6.37
C LEU A 339 22.28 -16.78 -6.03
N GLY A 340 23.61 -16.67 -6.12
CA GLY A 340 24.54 -17.73 -5.73
C GLY A 340 24.43 -18.12 -4.25
N VAL A 341 24.11 -17.19 -3.35
CA VAL A 341 23.86 -17.49 -1.92
C VAL A 341 22.67 -18.44 -1.74
N PHE A 342 21.70 -18.39 -2.66
CA PHE A 342 20.51 -19.22 -2.66
C PHE A 342 20.63 -20.45 -3.58
N GLY A 343 21.85 -20.82 -3.98
CA GLY A 343 22.12 -22.03 -4.76
C GLY A 343 21.73 -21.94 -6.24
N VAL A 344 21.51 -20.73 -6.76
CA VAL A 344 21.27 -20.52 -8.19
C VAL A 344 22.61 -20.49 -8.93
N GLU A 345 22.72 -21.26 -10.02
CA GLU A 345 23.90 -21.26 -10.88
C GLU A 345 24.22 -19.87 -11.43
N GLU A 346 25.48 -19.45 -11.35
CA GLU A 346 25.94 -18.16 -11.86
C GLU A 346 25.65 -17.99 -13.36
N SER A 347 25.82 -19.07 -14.14
CA SER A 347 25.48 -19.11 -15.56
C SER A 347 24.01 -18.79 -15.80
N ALA A 348 23.09 -19.37 -15.03
CA ALA A 348 21.66 -19.11 -15.14
C ALA A 348 21.31 -17.66 -14.76
N ALA A 349 21.96 -17.11 -13.73
CA ALA A 349 21.79 -15.71 -13.34
C ALA A 349 22.30 -14.73 -14.42
N LEU A 350 23.46 -15.01 -15.01
CA LEU A 350 24.02 -14.22 -16.11
C LEU A 350 23.15 -14.31 -17.37
N THR A 351 22.68 -15.51 -17.73
CA THR A 351 21.76 -15.71 -18.87
C THR A 351 20.42 -15.02 -18.65
N MET A 352 19.87 -15.04 -17.43
CA MET A 352 18.66 -14.29 -17.08
C MET A 352 18.83 -12.78 -17.27
N ALA A 353 20.02 -12.24 -16.97
CA ALA A 353 20.33 -10.82 -17.10
C ALA A 353 20.68 -10.38 -18.54
N ASP A 354 20.88 -11.33 -19.46
CA ASP A 354 21.27 -11.04 -20.85
C ASP A 354 20.13 -10.30 -21.59
N PRO A 355 20.41 -9.12 -22.19
CA PRO A 355 19.41 -8.35 -22.94
C PRO A 355 18.71 -9.13 -24.07
N GLN A 356 19.40 -10.04 -24.77
CA GLN A 356 18.81 -10.83 -25.86
C GLN A 356 17.87 -11.91 -25.34
N VAL A 357 18.17 -12.47 -24.16
CA VAL A 357 17.28 -13.42 -23.48
C VAL A 357 16.05 -12.68 -22.98
N LYS A 358 16.25 -11.49 -22.39
CA LYS A 358 15.17 -10.62 -21.93
C LYS A 358 14.20 -10.26 -23.06
N LYS A 359 14.66 -10.06 -24.29
CA LYS A 359 13.79 -9.84 -25.47
C LYS A 359 12.80 -10.99 -25.72
N ILE A 360 13.22 -12.25 -25.54
CA ILE A 360 12.33 -13.41 -25.69
C ILE A 360 11.43 -13.55 -24.45
N MET A 361 12.00 -13.34 -23.26
CA MET A 361 11.29 -13.42 -21.99
C MET A 361 10.21 -12.34 -21.84
N ASP A 362 10.38 -11.18 -22.45
CA ASP A 362 9.43 -10.07 -22.39
C ASP A 362 8.43 -10.04 -23.55
N ASN A 363 8.65 -10.84 -24.61
CA ASN A 363 7.79 -10.87 -25.78
C ASN A 363 6.56 -11.78 -25.55
N ASP A 364 5.38 -11.20 -25.77
CA ASP A 364 4.08 -11.84 -25.53
C ASP A 364 3.81 -13.01 -26.48
N ALA A 365 4.40 -13.01 -27.69
CA ALA A 365 4.25 -14.13 -28.62
C ALA A 365 4.80 -15.45 -28.06
N PHE A 366 5.74 -15.38 -27.11
CA PHE A 366 6.32 -16.55 -26.44
C PHE A 366 5.67 -16.82 -25.07
N LYS A 367 4.69 -16.02 -24.61
CA LYS A 367 4.11 -16.10 -23.25
C LYS A 367 3.64 -17.51 -22.91
N ASP A 368 2.84 -18.13 -23.76
CA ASP A 368 2.27 -19.46 -23.53
C ASP A 368 3.36 -20.55 -23.54
N LEU A 369 4.36 -20.42 -24.40
CA LEU A 369 5.48 -21.35 -24.47
C LEU A 369 6.33 -21.32 -23.18
N LYS A 370 6.59 -20.13 -22.65
CA LYS A 370 7.36 -19.95 -21.41
C LYS A 370 6.63 -20.47 -20.17
N ALA A 371 5.32 -20.66 -20.25
CA ALA A 371 4.50 -21.19 -19.16
C ALA A 371 4.26 -22.70 -19.27
N ASP A 372 4.49 -23.30 -20.45
CA ASP A 372 4.24 -24.72 -20.70
C ASP A 372 5.42 -25.59 -20.26
N LYS A 373 5.21 -26.38 -19.19
CA LYS A 373 6.21 -27.31 -18.66
C LYS A 373 6.66 -28.36 -19.68
N HIS A 374 5.76 -28.90 -20.49
CA HIS A 374 6.11 -29.89 -21.50
C HIS A 374 7.01 -29.28 -22.57
N PHE A 375 6.71 -28.05 -23.00
CA PHE A 375 7.58 -27.35 -23.95
C PHE A 375 8.96 -27.06 -23.36
N ILE A 376 9.03 -26.61 -22.09
CA ILE A 376 10.30 -26.35 -21.40
C ILE A 376 11.15 -27.62 -21.30
N GLU A 377 10.54 -28.76 -20.98
CA GLU A 377 11.22 -30.05 -20.92
C GLU A 377 11.66 -30.54 -22.31
N GLU A 378 10.83 -30.34 -23.33
CA GLU A 378 11.09 -30.73 -24.73
C GLU A 378 12.30 -30.01 -25.34
N ILE A 379 12.50 -28.74 -24.99
CA ILE A 379 13.62 -27.94 -25.52
C ILE A 379 14.88 -27.97 -24.65
N ALA A 380 14.81 -28.61 -23.47
CA ALA A 380 15.89 -28.56 -22.49
C ALA A 380 17.17 -29.22 -23.04
N GLY A 381 18.27 -28.45 -23.08
CA GLY A 381 19.54 -28.92 -23.61
C GLY A 381 19.64 -29.01 -25.14
N ASN A 382 18.59 -28.67 -25.88
CA ASN A 382 18.59 -28.68 -27.34
C ASN A 382 19.51 -27.58 -27.91
N SER A 383 20.05 -27.84 -29.09
CA SER A 383 20.77 -26.84 -29.89
C SER A 383 19.84 -25.75 -30.43
N THR A 384 20.40 -24.61 -30.80
CA THR A 384 19.65 -23.49 -31.40
C THR A 384 18.83 -23.92 -32.62
N ASP A 385 19.38 -24.79 -33.46
CA ASP A 385 18.71 -25.26 -34.68
C ASP A 385 17.54 -26.20 -34.38
N GLU A 386 17.70 -27.09 -33.39
CA GLU A 386 16.61 -27.95 -32.90
C GLU A 386 15.45 -27.10 -32.34
N ILE A 387 15.76 -26.05 -31.56
CA ILE A 387 14.74 -25.13 -31.02
C ILE A 387 14.03 -24.37 -32.15
N LYS A 388 14.78 -23.86 -33.14
CA LYS A 388 14.20 -23.19 -34.32
C LYS A 388 13.30 -24.11 -35.15
N SER A 389 13.61 -25.41 -35.17
CA SER A 389 12.85 -26.42 -35.89
C SER A 389 11.54 -26.83 -35.19
N ASN A 390 11.43 -26.57 -33.87
CA ASN A 390 10.25 -26.92 -33.09
C ASN A 390 9.00 -26.20 -33.64
N PRO A 391 7.92 -26.91 -34.01
CA PRO A 391 6.73 -26.32 -34.63
C PRO A 391 6.05 -25.26 -33.75
N ARG A 392 6.02 -25.48 -32.44
CA ARG A 392 5.40 -24.56 -31.46
C ARG A 392 6.23 -23.29 -31.34
N PHE A 393 7.55 -23.42 -31.24
CA PHE A 393 8.47 -22.28 -31.24
C PHE A 393 8.37 -21.48 -32.54
N LYS A 394 8.37 -22.15 -33.70
CA LYS A 394 8.29 -21.52 -35.01
C LYS A 394 7.02 -20.68 -35.16
N LYS A 395 5.88 -21.18 -34.68
CA LYS A 395 4.60 -20.43 -34.69
C LYS A 395 4.68 -19.15 -33.85
N ALA A 396 5.22 -19.25 -32.64
CA ALA A 396 5.43 -18.08 -31.77
C ALA A 396 6.42 -17.08 -32.39
N TYR A 397 7.54 -17.58 -32.93
CA TYR A 397 8.55 -16.77 -33.60
C TYR A 397 7.98 -16.03 -34.81
N GLN A 398 7.17 -16.69 -35.64
CA GLN A 398 6.48 -16.03 -36.76
C GLN A 398 5.51 -14.95 -36.29
N SER A 399 4.73 -15.20 -35.23
CA SER A 399 3.84 -14.20 -34.63
C SER A 399 4.60 -13.03 -34.00
N ALA A 400 5.82 -13.24 -33.51
CA ALA A 400 6.68 -12.20 -32.97
C ALA A 400 7.26 -11.28 -34.06
N VAL A 401 7.48 -11.83 -35.25
CA VAL A 401 8.10 -11.13 -36.39
C VAL A 401 7.07 -10.46 -37.29
N TRP A 402 5.85 -11.01 -37.40
CA TRP A 402 4.82 -10.53 -38.32
C TRP A 402 3.52 -10.20 -37.55
N LYS A 403 3.20 -8.90 -37.37
CA LYS A 403 1.82 -8.45 -37.13
C LYS A 403 1.15 -8.19 -38.47
N THR A 404 0.02 -8.84 -38.75
CA THR A 404 -0.85 -8.52 -39.90
C THR A 404 -1.36 -7.07 -39.73
N PRO A 405 -1.35 -6.21 -40.77
CA PRO A 405 -1.71 -4.80 -40.61
C PRO A 405 -3.21 -4.65 -40.34
N LYS A 406 -3.60 -3.74 -39.43
CA LYS A 406 -4.92 -3.12 -39.48
C LYS A 406 -5.01 -2.31 -40.79
N ALA A 407 -6.17 -2.34 -41.45
CA ALA A 407 -6.36 -1.79 -42.79
C ALA A 407 -6.01 -0.28 -42.94
N GLU A 408 -5.88 0.44 -41.82
CA GLU A 408 -5.67 1.89 -41.76
C GLU A 408 -4.27 2.29 -41.25
N ALA A 409 -3.34 1.35 -41.03
CA ALA A 409 -2.01 1.68 -40.50
C ALA A 409 -1.10 2.37 -41.53
N THR A 410 -0.56 3.53 -41.14
CA THR A 410 0.41 4.36 -41.89
C THR A 410 1.76 3.65 -42.10
N LYS A 411 2.56 4.14 -43.05
CA LYS A 411 3.85 3.51 -43.43
C LYS A 411 4.89 3.49 -42.29
N GLU A 412 4.80 4.41 -41.34
CA GLU A 412 5.65 4.46 -40.14
C GLU A 412 5.18 3.48 -39.04
N GLU A 413 3.86 3.25 -38.91
CA GLU A 413 3.30 2.23 -37.99
C GLU A 413 3.62 0.78 -38.41
N ARG A 414 4.00 0.57 -39.68
CA ARG A 414 4.40 -0.74 -40.22
C ARG A 414 5.82 -1.15 -39.84
N LEU A 415 6.61 -0.28 -39.21
CA LEU A 415 8.02 -0.52 -38.93
C LEU A 415 8.28 -0.52 -37.42
N LEU A 416 8.09 -1.70 -36.82
CA LEU A 416 9.08 -2.45 -36.03
C LEU A 416 8.43 -3.10 -34.78
N PRO A 417 8.53 -4.43 -34.61
CA PRO A 417 8.36 -4.99 -33.27
C PRO A 417 9.40 -4.35 -32.34
N LYS A 418 8.99 -3.91 -31.13
CA LYS A 418 9.85 -3.23 -30.12
C LYS A 418 11.19 -3.95 -29.86
N TYR A 419 11.30 -5.24 -30.22
CA TYR A 419 12.47 -6.08 -29.95
C TYR A 419 13.17 -6.72 -31.16
N GLY A 420 12.66 -6.60 -32.40
CA GLY A 420 13.21 -7.33 -33.56
C GLY A 420 13.14 -8.86 -33.41
N PRO A 421 13.56 -9.65 -34.43
CA PRO A 421 13.69 -11.10 -34.28
C PRO A 421 14.74 -11.43 -33.20
N PRO A 422 14.49 -12.40 -32.30
CA PRO A 422 15.47 -12.77 -31.29
C PRO A 422 16.74 -13.34 -31.92
N SER A 423 17.90 -13.00 -31.34
CA SER A 423 19.20 -13.48 -31.78
C SER A 423 19.38 -14.97 -31.49
N ASP A 424 20.31 -15.61 -32.20
CA ASP A 424 20.67 -17.01 -31.96
C ASP A 424 21.15 -17.27 -30.53
N SER A 425 21.82 -16.29 -29.91
CA SER A 425 22.19 -16.35 -28.49
C SER A 425 20.98 -16.32 -27.56
N GLY A 426 19.95 -15.54 -27.88
CA GLY A 426 18.70 -15.53 -27.12
C GLY A 426 17.95 -16.86 -27.28
N ILE A 427 17.91 -17.40 -28.50
CA ILE A 427 17.25 -18.69 -28.78
C ILE A 427 17.99 -19.83 -28.05
N ALA A 428 19.32 -19.83 -28.06
CA ALA A 428 20.13 -20.81 -27.33
C ALA A 428 19.82 -20.82 -25.82
N ALA A 429 19.51 -19.67 -25.23
CA ALA A 429 19.13 -19.59 -23.82
C ALA A 429 17.81 -20.29 -23.48
N LEU A 430 16.94 -20.56 -24.46
CA LEU A 430 15.71 -21.32 -24.23
C LEU A 430 16.02 -22.77 -23.82
N ALA A 431 17.18 -23.31 -24.20
CA ALA A 431 17.63 -24.63 -23.76
C ALA A 431 17.83 -24.70 -22.23
N SER A 432 18.03 -23.56 -21.56
CA SER A 432 18.18 -23.44 -20.11
C SER A 432 17.00 -22.73 -19.44
N LEU A 433 15.85 -22.64 -20.12
CA LEU A 433 14.66 -21.90 -19.67
C LEU A 433 14.18 -22.31 -18.27
N SER A 434 14.27 -23.59 -17.91
CA SER A 434 13.97 -24.07 -16.55
C SER A 434 14.89 -23.44 -15.49
N LYS A 435 16.20 -23.37 -15.76
CA LYS A 435 17.19 -22.75 -14.87
C LYS A 435 16.99 -21.24 -14.76
N ILE A 436 16.68 -20.58 -15.89
CA ILE A 436 16.36 -19.14 -15.96
C ILE A 436 15.10 -18.84 -15.13
N ASN A 437 14.04 -19.65 -15.28
CA ASN A 437 12.81 -19.50 -14.51
C ASN A 437 13.06 -19.71 -13.00
N ASN A 438 13.88 -20.68 -12.62
CA ASN A 438 14.28 -20.86 -11.22
C ASN A 438 15.04 -19.64 -10.68
N ALA A 439 16.03 -19.13 -11.41
CA ALA A 439 16.76 -17.92 -11.04
C ALA A 439 15.83 -16.72 -10.85
N ARG A 440 14.88 -16.53 -11.78
CA ARG A 440 13.88 -15.47 -11.76
C ARG A 440 12.93 -15.57 -10.57
N ASN A 441 12.44 -16.77 -10.28
CA ASN A 441 11.55 -17.02 -9.14
C ASN A 441 12.27 -16.77 -7.81
N THR A 442 13.54 -17.19 -7.69
CA THR A 442 14.38 -16.91 -6.52
C THR A 442 14.62 -15.41 -6.37
N ALA A 443 14.94 -14.69 -7.45
CA ALA A 443 15.10 -13.23 -7.43
C ALA A 443 13.81 -12.52 -6.96
N ALA A 444 12.64 -12.96 -7.44
CA ALA A 444 11.35 -12.43 -7.03
C ALA A 444 11.10 -12.64 -5.53
N LEU A 445 11.37 -13.84 -5.01
CA LEU A 445 11.23 -14.16 -3.59
C LEU A 445 12.15 -13.29 -2.72
N ILE A 446 13.41 -13.11 -3.15
CA ILE A 446 14.37 -12.23 -2.47
C ILE A 446 13.84 -10.80 -2.42
N ALA A 447 13.35 -10.28 -3.55
CA ALA A 447 12.78 -8.94 -3.60
C ALA A 447 11.59 -8.79 -2.64
N VAL A 448 10.69 -9.78 -2.60
CA VAL A 448 9.54 -9.82 -1.69
C VAL A 448 9.95 -9.81 -0.22
N VAL A 449 10.97 -10.58 0.16
CA VAL A 449 11.51 -10.60 1.53
C VAL A 449 12.16 -9.25 1.88
N ILE A 450 12.93 -8.66 0.96
CA ILE A 450 13.51 -7.32 1.18
C ILE A 450 12.41 -6.28 1.37
N MET A 451 11.33 -6.33 0.58
CA MET A 451 10.18 -5.44 0.74
C MET A 451 9.50 -5.62 2.11
N ALA A 452 9.44 -6.85 2.65
CA ALA A 452 8.94 -7.09 4.00
C ALA A 452 9.82 -6.45 5.08
N ILE A 453 11.14 -6.61 5.00
CA ILE A 453 12.08 -5.97 5.94
C ILE A 453 12.00 -4.44 5.84
N LEU A 454 11.85 -3.93 4.61
CA LEU A 454 11.67 -2.51 4.36
C LEU A 454 10.39 -2.00 5.03
N LEU A 455 9.24 -2.65 4.79
CA LEU A 455 7.97 -2.23 5.38
C LEU A 455 7.94 -2.42 6.90
N PHE A 456 8.70 -3.37 7.44
CA PHE A 456 8.97 -3.48 8.88
C PHE A 456 9.66 -2.21 9.41
N GLY A 457 10.76 -1.78 8.78
CA GLY A 457 11.45 -0.55 9.14
C GLY A 457 10.58 0.70 8.98
N PHE A 458 9.79 0.76 7.90
CA PHE A 458 8.82 1.82 7.66
C PHE A 458 7.81 1.95 8.81
N GLN A 459 7.21 0.85 9.25
CA GLN A 459 6.20 0.86 10.30
C GLN A 459 6.75 1.26 11.67
N ILE A 460 8.00 0.87 11.97
CA ILE A 460 8.71 1.33 13.17
C ILE A 460 8.83 2.86 13.19
N ALA A 461 9.23 3.46 12.06
CA ALA A 461 9.45 4.89 11.94
C ALA A 461 8.13 5.68 11.92
N ILE A 462 7.21 5.34 11.02
CA ILE A 462 5.97 6.11 10.82
C ILE A 462 5.07 6.11 12.06
N GLY A 463 4.97 4.96 12.77
CA GLY A 463 4.16 4.86 13.97
C GLY A 463 4.61 5.81 15.09
N ASN A 464 5.90 6.12 15.16
CA ASN A 464 6.46 7.08 16.12
C ASN A 464 6.46 8.53 15.60
N ILE A 465 6.48 8.74 14.28
CA ILE A 465 6.28 10.08 13.70
C ILE A 465 4.84 10.57 13.91
N GLN A 466 3.87 9.67 13.79
CA GLN A 466 2.45 9.99 13.98
C GLN A 466 2.09 10.40 15.41
N THR A 467 2.91 10.05 16.42
CA THR A 467 2.68 10.49 17.81
C THR A 467 3.31 11.85 18.13
N LEU A 468 4.20 12.37 17.27
CA LEU A 468 4.89 13.63 17.53
C LEU A 468 3.95 14.83 17.74
N PRO A 469 2.81 14.98 17.02
CA PRO A 469 1.85 16.04 17.33
C PRO A 469 1.41 16.08 18.78
N SER A 470 1.09 14.92 19.38
CA SER A 470 0.68 14.81 20.78
C SER A 470 1.84 14.86 21.77
N ASP A 471 3.07 14.57 21.32
CA ASP A 471 4.26 14.74 22.15
C ASP A 471 4.69 16.22 22.24
N LEU A 472 4.27 17.07 21.29
CA LEU A 472 4.65 18.49 21.17
C LEU A 472 3.55 19.48 21.58
N PHE A 473 2.28 19.15 21.34
CA PHE A 473 1.15 20.03 21.59
C PHE A 473 0.01 19.29 22.32
N SER A 474 -0.97 20.05 22.81
CA SER A 474 -2.11 19.52 23.54
C SER A 474 -3.46 19.98 22.97
N GLY A 475 -4.54 19.35 23.38
CA GLY A 475 -5.90 19.72 22.99
C GLY A 475 -6.16 19.64 21.48
N LYS A 476 -6.99 20.56 20.98
CA LYS A 476 -7.50 20.53 19.59
C LYS A 476 -6.42 20.74 18.53
N ILE A 477 -5.31 21.41 18.87
CA ILE A 477 -4.27 21.76 17.89
C ILE A 477 -3.45 20.55 17.43
N VAL A 478 -3.39 19.48 18.25
CA VAL A 478 -2.80 18.20 17.88
C VAL A 478 -3.45 17.66 16.61
N GLY A 479 -4.78 17.65 16.56
CA GLY A 479 -5.54 17.23 15.39
C GLY A 479 -5.27 18.09 14.16
N THR A 480 -5.10 19.40 14.33
CA THR A 480 -4.75 20.33 13.24
C THR A 480 -3.38 20.01 12.66
N LEU A 481 -2.36 19.80 13.49
CA LEU A 481 -1.02 19.44 13.02
C LEU A 481 -1.00 18.07 12.35
N SER A 482 -1.65 17.06 12.94
CA SER A 482 -1.85 15.75 12.31
C SER A 482 -2.56 15.86 10.96
N GLY A 483 -3.54 16.78 10.84
CA GLY A 483 -4.25 17.08 9.60
C GLY A 483 -3.34 17.65 8.51
N PHE A 484 -2.51 18.65 8.83
CA PHE A 484 -1.53 19.19 7.87
C PHE A 484 -0.49 18.16 7.46
N ALA A 485 0.04 17.40 8.43
CA ALA A 485 1.00 16.33 8.16
C ALA A 485 0.39 15.24 7.26
N GLY A 486 -0.85 14.85 7.53
CA GLY A 486 -1.60 13.89 6.73
C GLY A 486 -1.89 14.38 5.31
N MET A 487 -2.29 15.64 5.14
CA MET A 487 -2.52 16.23 3.82
C MET A 487 -1.24 16.29 3.00
N ALA A 488 -0.13 16.77 3.59
CA ALA A 488 1.17 16.82 2.92
C ALA A 488 1.63 15.40 2.51
N ALA A 489 1.48 14.42 3.40
CA ALA A 489 1.70 13.00 3.12
C ALA A 489 0.95 12.51 1.88
N LYS A 490 -0.37 12.75 1.78
CA LYS A 490 -1.15 12.27 0.63
C LYS A 490 -0.84 13.01 -0.67
N LEU A 491 -0.57 14.31 -0.62
CA LEU A 491 -0.15 15.06 -1.81
C LEU A 491 1.21 14.56 -2.33
N CYS A 492 2.19 14.34 -1.45
CA CYS A 492 3.47 13.76 -1.83
C CYS A 492 3.33 12.32 -2.33
N ALA A 493 2.41 11.52 -1.77
CA ALA A 493 2.14 10.17 -2.24
C ALA A 493 1.54 10.15 -3.65
N ALA A 494 0.60 11.06 -3.94
CA ALA A 494 0.04 11.24 -5.28
C ALA A 494 1.13 11.67 -6.27
N GLY A 495 1.95 12.66 -5.90
CA GLY A 495 3.07 13.13 -6.72
C GLY A 495 4.09 12.04 -7.01
N LEU A 496 4.48 11.26 -5.99
CA LEU A 496 5.42 10.15 -6.16
C LEU A 496 4.81 9.04 -7.03
N THR A 497 3.53 8.71 -6.84
CA THR A 497 2.85 7.71 -7.67
C THR A 497 2.87 8.10 -9.14
N LEU A 498 2.56 9.36 -9.44
CA LEU A 498 2.63 9.86 -10.80
C LEU A 498 4.07 9.87 -11.33
N LEU A 499 5.05 10.28 -10.51
CA LEU A 499 6.45 10.31 -10.91
C LEU A 499 7.01 8.91 -11.23
N VAL A 500 6.70 7.90 -10.40
CA VAL A 500 7.14 6.50 -10.58
C VAL A 500 6.74 5.96 -11.94
N THR A 501 5.55 6.34 -12.41
CA THR A 501 5.04 5.99 -13.74
C THR A 501 6.04 6.33 -14.86
N PHE A 502 6.65 7.50 -14.81
CA PHE A 502 7.56 7.99 -15.85
C PHE A 502 9.00 7.54 -15.64
N ILE A 503 9.48 7.58 -14.39
CA ILE A 503 10.89 7.24 -14.10
C ILE A 503 11.17 5.73 -14.16
N THR A 504 10.13 4.90 -14.21
CA THR A 504 10.25 3.44 -14.34
C THR A 504 9.89 2.92 -15.73
N ALA A 505 9.80 3.81 -16.73
CA ALA A 505 9.65 3.42 -18.12
C ALA A 505 10.74 2.42 -18.54
N GLY A 506 10.36 1.42 -19.35
CA GLY A 506 11.25 0.32 -19.73
C GLY A 506 11.53 -0.70 -18.62
N GLY A 507 10.77 -0.67 -17.52
CA GLY A 507 10.85 -1.64 -16.42
C GLY A 507 12.03 -1.43 -15.47
N ASN A 508 12.66 -0.24 -15.49
CA ASN A 508 13.76 0.07 -14.59
C ASN A 508 13.26 0.75 -13.30
N TYR A 509 13.15 0.00 -12.21
CA TYR A 509 12.68 0.52 -10.91
C TYR A 509 13.76 1.15 -10.04
N ILE A 510 15.04 1.14 -10.47
CA ILE A 510 16.16 1.69 -9.71
C ILE A 510 15.93 3.15 -9.30
N PRO A 511 15.45 4.06 -10.19
CA PRO A 511 15.19 5.45 -9.80
C PRO A 511 14.16 5.58 -8.69
N ALA A 512 13.08 4.77 -8.73
CA ALA A 512 12.05 4.76 -7.69
C ALA A 512 12.62 4.34 -6.33
N PHE A 513 13.50 3.33 -6.30
CA PHE A 513 14.16 2.90 -5.06
C PHE A 513 15.17 3.91 -4.53
N ILE A 514 15.88 4.64 -5.40
CA ILE A 514 16.75 5.75 -5.00
C ILE A 514 15.93 6.84 -4.31
N ILE A 515 14.80 7.23 -4.90
CA ILE A 515 13.90 8.23 -4.31
C ILE A 515 13.37 7.74 -2.97
N GLY A 516 12.93 6.48 -2.86
CA GLY A 516 12.48 5.91 -1.58
C GLY A 516 13.54 5.96 -0.48
N GLY A 517 14.79 5.62 -0.79
CA GLY A 517 15.91 5.76 0.15
C GLY A 517 16.18 7.21 0.56
N ALA A 518 16.13 8.14 -0.40
CA ALA A 518 16.27 9.57 -0.12
C ALA A 518 15.15 10.10 0.77
N LEU A 519 13.90 9.69 0.55
CA LEU A 519 12.75 10.06 1.38
C LEU A 519 12.91 9.57 2.83
N ALA A 520 13.42 8.35 3.04
CA ALA A 520 13.73 7.86 4.39
C ALA A 520 14.78 8.71 5.12
N ILE A 521 15.80 9.18 4.38
CA ILE A 521 16.83 10.10 4.91
C ILE A 521 16.22 11.48 5.21
N ILE A 522 15.39 12.02 4.31
CA ILE A 522 14.72 13.31 4.51
C ILE A 522 13.85 13.27 5.78
N ALA A 523 13.09 12.20 5.98
CA ALA A 523 12.28 12.04 7.18
C ALA A 523 13.14 12.02 8.46
N LEU A 524 14.26 11.28 8.43
CA LEU A 524 15.19 11.22 9.54
C LEU A 524 15.77 12.61 9.87
N LEU A 525 16.25 13.32 8.85
CA LEU A 525 16.81 14.67 8.99
C LEU A 525 15.77 15.67 9.47
N ALA A 526 14.53 15.59 8.99
CA ALA A 526 13.44 16.46 9.43
C ALA A 526 13.20 16.33 10.93
N VAL A 527 13.14 15.11 11.46
CA VAL A 527 12.98 14.89 12.91
C VAL A 527 14.20 15.38 13.69
N TRP A 528 15.42 15.04 13.28
CA TRP A 528 16.62 15.40 14.05
C TRP A 528 16.96 16.90 14.01
N ILE A 529 16.71 17.57 12.89
CA ILE A 529 17.07 18.99 12.70
C ILE A 529 15.95 19.91 13.17
N LEU A 530 14.69 19.60 12.84
CA LEU A 530 13.56 20.49 13.12
C LEU A 530 12.86 20.21 14.45
N CYS A 531 13.09 19.03 15.05
CA CYS A 531 12.65 18.71 16.42
C CYS A 531 13.87 18.49 17.33
N PRO A 532 14.61 19.56 17.72
CA PRO A 532 15.82 19.43 18.54
C PRO A 532 15.53 18.74 19.87
N LYS A 533 14.34 18.95 20.43
CA LYS A 533 13.86 18.27 21.63
C LYS A 533 12.37 18.02 21.49
N ILE A 534 11.97 16.76 21.56
CA ILE A 534 10.56 16.33 21.53
C ILE A 534 10.04 16.30 22.95
N GLU A 535 9.38 17.38 23.33
CA GLU A 535 8.69 17.57 24.60
C GLU A 535 7.53 18.57 24.41
N PRO A 536 6.55 18.61 25.34
CA PRO A 536 5.45 19.56 25.25
C PRO A 536 5.97 20.99 25.14
N LEU A 537 5.60 21.67 24.06
CA LEU A 537 6.02 23.03 23.79
C LEU A 537 5.28 24.01 24.69
N LYS A 538 5.93 25.14 24.97
CA LYS A 538 5.37 26.23 25.77
C LYS A 538 5.12 27.46 24.90
N PRO A 539 4.22 28.37 25.33
CA PRO A 539 4.08 29.67 24.68
C PRO A 539 5.44 30.35 24.56
N LYS A 540 5.81 30.81 23.37
CA LYS A 540 6.92 31.76 23.25
C LYS A 540 6.47 33.06 23.88
N ASN A 541 7.09 33.47 24.98
CA ASN A 541 7.00 34.84 25.46
C ASN A 541 7.63 35.71 24.37
N ASN A 542 6.80 36.45 23.64
CA ASN A 542 7.27 37.47 22.70
C ASN A 542 7.84 38.65 23.47
#